data_AF-A0A160TJ54-F1
#
_entry.id   AF-A0A160TJ54-F1
#
_cell.length_a   1.000
_cell.length_b   1.000
_cell.length_c   1.000
_cell.angle_alpha   90.00
_cell.angle_beta   90.00
_cell.angle_gamma   90.00
#
_symmetry.space_group_name_H-M   'P 1'
#
loop_
_entity.id
_entity.type
_entity.pdbx_description
1 polymer ?
#
loop_
_entity_poly.entity_id
_entity_poly.type
_entity_poly.pdbx_seq_one_letter_code
_entity_poly.pdbx_strand_id
1 'polypeptide(L)'
;MKRGLLLPLLFVAGCSGGEPQPANNATAATGLEAAAIEAGVIPDPSNTDITGLYARDTDRVCIVPSATAYRIGVFVDYGDKVSCGGSGTVTRAGEKLQLEFDGVDGCSFEARFEGDRIVFPGNLPSACQKLCAQRASMAALDVTRLSESVSEASTLRDGKGKLLCSNGG
;
A
#
# COMPACT_ATOMS: atom_id res chain seq x y z
N MET A 1 -4.78 -22.32 -70.82
CA MET A 1 -3.91 -22.26 -69.63
C MET A 1 -4.65 -22.87 -68.45
N LYS A 2 -3.98 -23.80 -67.75
CA LYS A 2 -4.17 -24.38 -66.40
C LYS A 2 -5.47 -25.13 -65.99
N ARG A 3 -5.19 -26.36 -65.54
CA ARG A 3 -6.04 -27.43 -64.99
C ARG A 3 -6.64 -27.07 -63.62
N GLY A 4 -7.94 -27.29 -63.42
CA GLY A 4 -8.58 -27.29 -62.11
C GLY A 4 -8.53 -28.68 -61.49
N LEU A 5 -7.77 -28.80 -60.39
CA LEU A 5 -7.47 -30.03 -59.64
C LEU A 5 -8.48 -30.21 -58.48
N LEU A 6 -9.03 -31.43 -58.35
CA LEU A 6 -9.71 -31.97 -57.16
C LEU A 6 -8.75 -32.04 -55.95
N LEU A 7 -9.20 -31.72 -54.72
CA LEU A 7 -8.91 -32.44 -53.45
C LEU A 7 -9.63 -31.77 -52.22
N PRO A 8 -9.65 -32.35 -50.99
CA PRO A 8 -10.84 -32.92 -50.35
C PRO A 8 -11.20 -32.28 -48.98
N LEU A 9 -12.21 -32.86 -48.31
CA LEU A 9 -12.62 -32.59 -46.93
C LEU A 9 -11.47 -32.70 -45.91
N LEU A 10 -11.41 -31.74 -44.97
CA LEU A 10 -10.79 -31.91 -43.65
C LEU A 10 -11.78 -31.48 -42.56
N PHE A 11 -12.24 -32.45 -41.78
CA PHE A 11 -12.81 -32.26 -40.46
C PHE A 11 -11.70 -31.84 -39.49
N VAL A 12 -11.88 -30.74 -38.76
CA VAL A 12 -11.12 -30.48 -37.53
C VAL A 12 -12.12 -30.30 -36.40
N ALA A 13 -12.07 -31.25 -35.48
CA ALA A 13 -12.80 -31.23 -34.23
C ALA A 13 -12.19 -30.21 -33.25
N GLY A 14 -13.08 -29.58 -32.49
CA GLY A 14 -12.95 -29.09 -31.12
C GLY A 14 -11.63 -28.53 -30.59
N CYS A 15 -11.67 -27.27 -30.16
CA CYS A 15 -11.06 -26.86 -28.90
C CYS A 15 -11.93 -25.75 -28.27
N SER A 16 -12.84 -26.13 -27.38
CA SER A 16 -13.39 -25.20 -26.38
C SER A 16 -12.25 -24.87 -25.41
N GLY A 17 -11.60 -23.73 -25.62
CA GLY A 17 -10.73 -23.11 -24.64
C GLY A 17 -11.61 -22.54 -23.53
N GLY A 18 -11.95 -23.36 -22.54
CA GLY A 18 -12.38 -22.85 -21.24
C GLY A 18 -11.18 -22.22 -20.57
N GLU A 19 -11.16 -20.90 -20.44
CA GLU A 19 -10.18 -20.19 -19.63
C GLU A 19 -10.23 -20.74 -18.19
N PRO A 20 -9.10 -21.21 -17.63
CA PRO A 20 -9.04 -21.56 -16.22
C PRO A 20 -9.20 -20.27 -15.42
N GLN A 21 -10.30 -20.19 -14.68
CA GLN A 21 -10.48 -19.23 -13.62
C GLN A 21 -9.27 -19.34 -12.67
N PRO A 22 -8.53 -18.25 -12.38
CA PRO A 22 -7.44 -18.32 -11.42
C PRO A 22 -8.03 -18.74 -10.08
N ALA A 23 -7.72 -19.98 -9.68
CA ALA A 23 -7.99 -20.45 -8.34
C ALA A 23 -7.15 -19.57 -7.41
N ASN A 24 -7.82 -18.81 -6.55
CA ASN A 24 -7.23 -18.23 -5.35
C ASN A 24 -6.78 -19.38 -4.43
N ASN A 25 -5.66 -20.00 -4.79
CA ASN A 25 -4.98 -20.99 -3.98
C ASN A 25 -4.14 -20.24 -2.95
N ALA A 26 -4.80 -19.76 -1.90
CA ALA A 26 -4.15 -19.62 -0.62
C ALA A 26 -3.84 -21.05 -0.11
N THR A 27 -2.86 -21.70 -0.72
CA THR A 27 -2.36 -23.00 -0.28
C THR A 27 -1.72 -22.79 1.08
N ALA A 28 -2.25 -23.45 2.11
CA ALA A 28 -1.62 -23.48 3.43
C ALA A 28 -0.15 -23.91 3.26
N ALA A 29 0.78 -23.16 3.87
CA ALA A 29 2.21 -23.41 3.75
C ALA A 29 2.52 -24.89 4.08
N THR A 30 3.17 -25.59 3.15
CA THR A 30 3.67 -26.95 3.38
C THR A 30 4.82 -26.94 4.39
N GLY A 31 5.16 -28.11 4.95
CA GLY A 31 6.04 -28.18 6.14
C GLY A 31 7.45 -27.60 5.95
N LEU A 32 7.97 -27.55 4.72
CA LEU A 32 9.24 -26.91 4.41
C LEU A 32 9.12 -25.38 4.34
N GLU A 33 8.05 -24.88 3.75
CA GLU A 33 7.73 -23.45 3.69
C GLU A 33 7.43 -22.89 5.07
N ALA A 34 6.69 -23.62 5.92
CA ALA A 34 6.42 -23.22 7.30
C ALA A 34 7.72 -23.11 8.14
N ALA A 35 8.62 -24.09 8.02
CA ALA A 35 9.92 -24.05 8.71
C ALA A 35 10.82 -22.92 8.20
N ALA A 36 10.75 -22.59 6.90
CA ALA A 36 11.48 -21.48 6.32
C ALA A 36 10.89 -20.11 6.74
N ILE A 37 9.58 -20.01 6.93
CA ILE A 37 8.90 -18.85 7.52
C ILE A 37 9.33 -18.67 8.98
N GLU A 38 9.32 -19.73 9.79
CA GLU A 38 9.74 -19.69 11.20
C GLU A 38 11.23 -19.33 11.36
N ALA A 39 12.07 -19.80 10.44
CA ALA A 39 13.48 -19.45 10.38
C ALA A 39 13.75 -18.02 9.85
N GLY A 40 12.71 -17.28 9.43
CA GLY A 40 12.83 -15.94 8.86
C GLY A 40 13.50 -15.89 7.47
N VAL A 41 13.56 -17.03 6.78
CA VAL A 41 14.16 -17.17 5.44
C VAL A 41 13.17 -16.76 4.34
N ILE A 42 11.87 -16.95 4.58
CA ILE A 42 10.78 -16.56 3.67
C ILE A 42 9.79 -15.67 4.44
N PRO A 43 9.31 -14.55 3.87
CA PRO A 43 8.28 -13.73 4.50
C PRO A 43 6.98 -14.52 4.71
N ASP A 44 6.42 -14.42 5.91
CA ASP A 44 5.14 -15.05 6.26
C ASP A 44 4.01 -14.43 5.40
N PRO A 45 3.22 -15.21 4.64
CA PRO A 45 2.09 -14.70 3.87
C PRO A 45 0.94 -14.16 4.73
N SER A 46 0.93 -14.50 6.03
CA SER A 46 0.06 -13.90 7.03
C SER A 46 0.69 -12.68 7.71
N ASN A 47 1.92 -12.29 7.34
CA ASN A 47 2.60 -11.12 7.90
C ASN A 47 1.80 -9.86 7.59
N THR A 48 1.09 -9.39 8.60
CA THR A 48 0.30 -8.16 8.57
C THR A 48 1.16 -6.91 8.68
N ASP A 49 2.48 -7.03 8.83
CA ASP A 49 3.31 -5.90 9.21
C ASP A 49 3.45 -4.86 8.09
N ILE A 50 2.88 -3.69 8.37
CA ILE A 50 2.92 -2.50 7.53
C ILE A 50 3.99 -1.50 7.98
N THR A 51 4.77 -1.85 9.00
CA THR A 51 5.90 -1.05 9.48
C THR A 51 6.85 -0.68 8.35
N GLY A 52 7.27 0.56 8.33
CA GLY A 52 8.28 1.03 7.39
C GLY A 52 8.21 2.50 7.06
N LEU A 53 9.20 2.94 6.31
CA LEU A 53 9.23 4.21 5.61
C LEU A 53 8.83 3.96 4.17
N TYR A 54 7.86 4.70 3.68
CA TYR A 54 7.37 4.69 2.31
C TYR A 54 7.63 6.04 1.68
N ALA A 55 7.92 6.05 0.39
CA ALA A 55 8.34 7.24 -0.31
C ALA A 55 7.92 7.25 -1.78
N ARG A 56 7.69 8.46 -2.30
CA ARG A 56 7.70 8.78 -3.73
C ARG A 56 8.22 10.21 -3.87
N ASP A 57 9.33 10.40 -4.58
CA ASP A 57 9.98 11.72 -4.75
C ASP A 57 10.27 12.42 -3.41
N THR A 58 9.52 13.46 -3.05
CA THR A 58 9.58 14.19 -1.77
C THR A 58 8.52 13.75 -0.76
N ASP A 59 7.51 13.01 -1.20
CA ASP A 59 6.41 12.55 -0.37
C ASP A 59 6.84 11.34 0.47
N ARG A 60 6.44 11.33 1.74
CA ARG A 60 6.88 10.34 2.73
C ARG A 60 5.71 9.91 3.59
N VAL A 61 5.66 8.61 3.87
CA VAL A 61 4.77 8.03 4.87
C VAL A 61 5.61 7.15 5.79
N CYS A 62 5.47 7.30 7.09
CA CYS A 62 6.04 6.38 8.07
C CYS A 62 4.92 5.61 8.75
N ILE A 63 5.18 4.35 9.05
CA ILE A 63 4.31 3.50 9.86
C ILE A 63 5.19 2.80 10.89
N VAL A 64 4.84 2.92 12.18
CA VAL A 64 5.55 2.24 13.27
C VAL A 64 4.56 1.54 14.20
N PRO A 65 4.93 0.41 14.81
CA PRO A 65 4.08 -0.27 15.78
C PRO A 65 3.74 0.62 16.98
N SER A 66 2.52 0.48 17.50
CA SER A 66 2.05 1.06 18.77
C SER A 66 1.40 -0.04 19.62
N ALA A 67 0.92 0.30 20.82
CA ALA A 67 0.43 -0.67 21.79
C ALA A 67 -0.76 -1.50 21.29
N THR A 68 -1.66 -0.92 20.50
CA THR A 68 -2.90 -1.56 20.01
C THR A 68 -3.18 -1.34 18.52
N ALA A 69 -2.35 -0.56 17.85
CA ALA A 69 -2.50 -0.16 16.45
C ALA A 69 -1.12 0.18 15.86
N TYR A 70 -1.10 0.80 14.68
CA TYR A 70 0.10 1.44 14.14
C TYR A 70 -0.02 2.95 14.21
N ARG A 71 1.09 3.62 14.53
CA ARG A 71 1.23 5.06 14.35
C ARG A 71 1.60 5.32 12.89
N ILE A 72 0.91 6.27 12.28
CA ILE A 72 1.21 6.71 10.92
C ILE A 72 1.57 8.20 10.91
N GLY A 73 2.48 8.56 10.02
CA GLY A 73 2.86 9.94 9.73
C GLY A 73 2.92 10.13 8.23
N VAL A 74 2.32 11.21 7.73
CA VAL A 74 2.26 11.52 6.30
C VAL A 74 2.80 12.92 6.08
N PHE A 75 3.68 13.06 5.10
CA PHE A 75 4.17 14.34 4.62
C PHE A 75 4.20 14.35 3.09
N VAL A 76 3.47 15.29 2.50
CA VAL A 76 3.44 15.54 1.05
C VAL A 76 4.00 16.93 0.83
N ASP A 77 5.04 17.06 0.01
CA ASP A 77 5.74 18.33 -0.19
C ASP A 77 5.76 18.73 -1.66
N TYR A 78 5.04 19.81 -1.97
CA TYR A 78 4.99 20.41 -3.30
C TYR A 78 6.03 21.54 -3.48
N GLY A 79 6.86 21.82 -2.48
CA GLY A 79 7.78 22.95 -2.46
C GLY A 79 7.11 24.27 -2.06
N ASP A 80 7.91 25.34 -1.91
CA ASP A 80 7.43 26.69 -1.58
C ASP A 80 6.48 26.78 -0.38
N LYS A 81 6.68 25.92 0.63
CA LYS A 81 5.81 25.79 1.83
C LYS A 81 4.37 25.35 1.51
N VAL A 82 4.14 24.79 0.32
CA VAL A 82 2.89 24.13 -0.08
C VAL A 82 3.05 22.65 0.24
N SER A 83 2.50 22.23 1.37
CA SER A 83 2.65 20.86 1.85
C SER A 83 1.42 20.39 2.63
N CYS A 84 1.28 19.09 2.78
CA CYS A 84 0.38 18.47 3.73
C CYS A 84 1.19 17.66 4.73
N GLY A 85 0.80 17.70 6.01
CA GLY A 85 1.54 17.02 7.06
C GLY A 85 0.64 16.66 8.22
N GLY A 86 0.72 15.41 8.68
CA GLY A 86 -0.08 14.96 9.80
C GLY A 86 0.41 13.65 10.38
N SER A 87 0.00 13.40 11.62
CA SER A 87 0.19 12.12 12.29
C SER A 87 -1.16 11.56 12.69
N GLY A 88 -1.28 10.24 12.72
CA GLY A 88 -2.53 9.56 13.01
C GLY A 88 -2.32 8.12 13.44
N THR A 89 -3.39 7.35 13.45
CA THR A 89 -3.37 5.90 13.62
C THR A 89 -3.78 5.22 12.33
N VAL A 90 -3.26 4.01 12.11
CA VAL A 90 -3.68 3.15 11.02
C VAL A 90 -3.92 1.74 11.53
N THR A 91 -5.01 1.14 11.06
CA THR A 91 -5.32 -0.28 11.25
C THR A 91 -5.44 -0.97 9.89
N ARG A 92 -5.11 -2.26 9.84
CA ARG A 92 -5.11 -3.03 8.59
C ARG A 92 -6.10 -4.18 8.66
N ALA A 93 -6.88 -4.34 7.59
CA ALA A 93 -7.71 -5.51 7.33
C ALA A 93 -7.48 -5.97 5.88
N GLY A 94 -6.60 -6.97 5.70
CA GLY A 94 -6.19 -7.42 4.36
C GLY A 94 -5.45 -6.32 3.61
N GLU A 95 -6.00 -5.88 2.48
CA GLU A 95 -5.46 -4.79 1.65
C GLU A 95 -6.02 -3.41 2.04
N LYS A 96 -6.91 -3.34 3.03
CA LYS A 96 -7.53 -2.08 3.46
C LYS A 96 -6.78 -1.51 4.65
N LEU A 97 -6.42 -0.24 4.57
CA LEU A 97 -5.86 0.55 5.66
C LEU A 97 -6.90 1.58 6.10
N GLN A 98 -7.38 1.47 7.33
CA GLN A 98 -8.23 2.50 7.92
C GLN A 98 -7.35 3.51 8.65
N LEU A 99 -7.32 4.74 8.14
CA LEU A 99 -6.54 5.85 8.69
C LEU A 99 -7.45 6.82 9.46
N GLU A 100 -6.90 7.38 10.53
CA GLU A 100 -7.50 8.46 11.31
C GLU A 100 -6.39 9.42 11.77
N PHE A 101 -6.52 10.71 11.42
CA PHE A 101 -5.52 11.73 11.75
C PHE A 101 -5.84 12.48 13.05
N ASP A 102 -4.81 12.72 13.86
CA ASP A 102 -4.96 13.42 15.13
C ASP A 102 -5.23 14.91 14.93
N GLY A 103 -5.96 15.51 15.89
CA GLY A 103 -6.18 16.96 15.95
C GLY A 103 -7.08 17.51 14.84
N VAL A 104 -7.67 16.63 14.02
CA VAL A 104 -8.58 16.99 12.93
C VAL A 104 -9.77 16.04 12.90
N ASP A 105 -10.83 16.40 13.63
CA ASP A 105 -12.07 15.65 13.64
C ASP A 105 -12.63 15.48 12.22
N GLY A 106 -12.95 14.23 11.86
CA GLY A 106 -13.49 13.86 10.56
C GLY A 106 -12.45 13.65 9.46
N CYS A 107 -11.15 13.75 9.74
CA CYS A 107 -10.11 13.33 8.80
C CYS A 107 -9.77 11.84 8.99
N SER A 108 -10.66 10.99 8.49
CA SER A 108 -10.52 9.53 8.50
C SER A 108 -10.96 8.94 7.16
N PHE A 109 -10.21 7.98 6.62
CA PHE A 109 -10.51 7.37 5.32
C PHE A 109 -9.84 6.00 5.16
N GLU A 110 -10.33 5.23 4.19
CA GLU A 110 -9.72 3.96 3.78
C GLU A 110 -8.69 4.22 2.66
N ALA A 111 -7.47 3.73 2.83
CA ALA A 111 -6.44 3.62 1.79
C ALA A 111 -6.22 2.15 1.43
N ARG A 112 -5.56 1.88 0.30
CA ARG A 112 -5.24 0.53 -0.15
C ARG A 112 -3.77 0.22 0.10
N PHE A 113 -3.50 -1.00 0.54
CA PHE A 113 -2.18 -1.57 0.73
C PHE A 113 -1.98 -2.70 -0.29
N GLU A 114 -1.06 -2.47 -1.22
CA GLU A 114 -0.75 -3.36 -2.33
C GLU A 114 0.67 -3.92 -2.16
N GLY A 115 0.82 -4.86 -1.22
CA GLY A 115 2.10 -5.55 -0.93
C GLY A 115 3.14 -4.67 -0.24
N ASP A 116 3.74 -3.74 -0.97
CA ASP A 116 4.72 -2.76 -0.49
C ASP A 116 4.31 -1.31 -0.80
N ARG A 117 3.15 -1.12 -1.45
CA ARG A 117 2.65 0.19 -1.87
C ARG A 117 1.44 0.60 -1.06
N ILE A 118 1.33 1.89 -0.76
CA ILE A 118 0.16 2.51 -0.13
C ILE A 118 -0.46 3.50 -1.12
N VAL A 119 -1.77 3.36 -1.37
CA VAL A 119 -2.52 4.21 -2.30
C VAL A 119 -3.70 4.86 -1.57
N PHE A 120 -3.65 6.18 -1.43
CA PHE A 120 -4.73 6.98 -0.87
C PHE A 120 -5.85 7.16 -1.91
N PRO A 121 -7.11 7.34 -1.48
CA PRO A 121 -8.21 7.56 -2.40
C PRO A 121 -8.04 8.90 -3.12
N GLY A 122 -8.58 8.99 -4.34
CA GLY A 122 -8.54 10.22 -5.14
C GLY A 122 -9.39 11.37 -4.56
N ASN A 123 -10.27 11.07 -3.61
CA ASN A 123 -11.06 12.05 -2.88
C ASN A 123 -10.92 11.79 -1.37
N LEU A 124 -10.64 12.84 -0.62
CA LEU A 124 -10.55 12.80 0.84
C LEU A 124 -11.68 13.59 1.49
N PRO A 125 -12.06 13.28 2.74
CA PRO A 125 -12.96 14.13 3.51
C PRO A 125 -12.44 15.58 3.55
N SER A 126 -13.35 16.55 3.44
CA SER A 126 -12.99 17.97 3.44
C SER A 126 -12.26 18.41 4.73
N ALA A 127 -12.50 17.70 5.84
CA ALA A 127 -11.78 17.90 7.10
C ALA A 127 -10.25 17.76 6.94
N CYS A 128 -9.78 16.85 6.09
CA CYS A 128 -8.35 16.61 5.87
C CYS A 128 -7.61 17.81 5.26
N GLN A 129 -8.33 18.78 4.66
CA GLN A 129 -7.72 20.01 4.18
C GLN A 129 -7.05 20.82 5.31
N LYS A 130 -7.48 20.64 6.57
CA LYS A 130 -6.86 21.29 7.74
C LYS A 130 -5.42 20.83 8.00
N LEU A 131 -5.00 19.69 7.45
CA LEU A 131 -3.63 19.18 7.51
C LEU A 131 -2.73 19.77 6.42
N CYS A 132 -3.30 20.54 5.50
CA CYS A 132 -2.63 21.05 4.32
C CYS A 132 -2.45 22.57 4.39
N ALA A 133 -1.28 23.04 3.98
CA ALA A 133 -1.03 24.45 3.75
C ALA A 133 -1.48 24.85 2.34
N GLN A 134 -2.05 26.05 2.23
CA GLN A 134 -2.45 26.62 0.94
C GLN A 134 -3.41 25.69 0.18
N ARG A 135 -3.09 25.39 -1.09
CA ARG A 135 -3.84 24.55 -2.02
C ARG A 135 -3.29 23.12 -2.11
N ALA A 136 -2.46 22.69 -1.16
CA ALA A 136 -1.94 21.32 -1.13
C ALA A 136 -3.07 20.32 -0.86
N SER A 137 -2.85 19.07 -1.27
CA SER A 137 -3.71 17.93 -0.97
C SER A 137 -2.85 16.68 -0.78
N MET A 138 -3.33 15.69 -0.01
CA MET A 138 -2.73 14.36 0.04
C MET A 138 -3.59 13.29 -0.66
N ALA A 139 -4.61 13.73 -1.42
CA ALA A 139 -5.45 12.83 -2.20
C ALA A 139 -4.63 12.18 -3.32
N ALA A 140 -4.97 10.94 -3.68
CA ALA A 140 -4.25 10.14 -4.67
C ALA A 140 -2.74 9.98 -4.38
N LEU A 141 -2.31 10.13 -3.12
CA LEU A 141 -0.95 9.79 -2.72
C LEU A 141 -0.67 8.31 -3.00
N ASP A 142 0.44 8.03 -3.67
CA ASP A 142 0.91 6.70 -4.01
C ASP A 142 2.38 6.61 -3.64
N VAL A 143 2.71 5.76 -2.66
CA VAL A 143 4.07 5.61 -2.13
C VAL A 143 4.45 4.15 -2.04
N THR A 144 5.71 3.84 -2.31
CA THR A 144 6.27 2.48 -2.20
C THR A 144 7.19 2.40 -0.99
N ARG A 145 7.24 1.24 -0.33
CA ARG A 145 8.10 0.99 0.82
C ARG A 145 9.55 1.17 0.42
N LEU A 146 10.23 2.08 1.10
CA LEU A 146 11.65 2.36 0.97
C LEU A 146 12.47 1.55 1.99
N SER A 147 11.92 1.34 3.18
CA SER A 147 12.59 0.64 4.28
C SER A 147 11.57 0.00 5.22
N GLU A 148 11.92 -1.16 5.78
CA GLU A 148 11.13 -1.88 6.79
C GLU A 148 11.55 -1.54 8.23
N SER A 149 12.51 -0.63 8.40
CA SER A 149 13.10 -0.29 9.69
C SER A 149 12.22 0.65 10.51
N VAL A 150 11.81 0.22 11.72
CA VAL A 150 11.17 1.08 12.72
C VAL A 150 12.04 2.30 13.06
N SER A 151 13.35 2.08 13.21
CA SER A 151 14.30 3.14 13.58
C SER A 151 14.40 4.21 12.49
N GLU A 152 14.25 3.83 11.22
CA GLU A 152 14.23 4.79 10.12
C GLU A 152 12.87 5.49 10.03
N ALA A 153 11.78 4.73 10.04
CA ALA A 153 10.42 5.24 9.95
C ALA A 153 10.08 6.23 11.09
N SER A 154 10.51 5.94 12.32
CA SER A 154 10.26 6.79 13.50
C SER A 154 10.97 8.15 13.43
N THR A 155 11.98 8.31 12.55
CA THR A 155 12.71 9.57 12.38
C THR A 155 12.10 10.49 11.33
N LEU A 156 11.01 10.09 10.64
CA LEU A 156 10.36 10.93 9.65
C LEU A 156 9.88 12.25 10.29
N ARG A 157 10.18 13.36 9.61
CA ARG A 157 9.81 14.71 10.01
C ARG A 157 9.00 15.41 8.93
N ASP A 158 8.16 16.35 9.34
CA ASP A 158 7.56 17.32 8.44
C ASP A 158 8.54 18.45 8.07
N GLY A 159 8.11 19.35 7.18
CA GLY A 159 8.88 20.54 6.79
C GLY A 159 9.16 21.55 7.92
N LYS A 160 8.58 21.35 9.12
CA LYS A 160 8.88 22.14 10.34
C LYS A 160 9.83 21.40 11.28
N GLY A 161 10.28 20.19 10.92
CA GLY A 161 11.16 19.36 11.74
C GLY A 161 10.44 18.55 12.82
N LYS A 162 9.11 18.55 12.87
CA LYS A 162 8.32 17.78 13.84
C LYS A 162 8.36 16.30 13.46
N LEU A 163 8.64 15.41 14.42
CA LEU A 163 8.54 13.98 14.21
C LEU A 163 7.08 13.56 13.99
N LEU A 164 6.84 12.78 12.94
CA LEU A 164 5.49 12.34 12.58
C LEU A 164 5.16 10.95 13.13
N CYS A 165 6.15 10.07 13.24
CA CYS A 165 6.02 8.72 13.79
C CYS A 165 6.85 8.49 15.05
N SER A 166 7.13 9.52 15.85
CA SER A 166 7.62 9.23 17.20
C SER A 166 6.54 8.42 17.92
N ASN A 167 6.92 7.28 18.50
CA ASN A 167 6.05 6.59 19.45
C ASN A 167 5.53 7.65 20.41
N GLY A 168 4.20 7.78 20.53
CA GLY A 168 3.61 8.58 21.59
C GLY A 168 4.25 8.07 22.89
N GLY A 169 5.06 8.91 23.52
CA GLY A 169 5.69 8.60 24.79
C GLY A 169 4.66 8.39 25.87
#